data_AF-A0A6A5WPJ0-F1
#
_entry.id   AF-A0A6A5WPJ0-F1
#
_cell.length_a   1.000
_cell.length_b   1.000
_cell.length_c   1.000
_cell.angle_alpha   90.00
_cell.angle_beta   90.00
_cell.angle_gamma   90.00
#
_symmetry.space_group_name_H-M   'P 1'
#
loop_
_entity.id
_entity.type
_entity.pdbx_description
1 polymer ?
#
loop_
_entity_poly.entity_id
_entity_poly.type
_entity_poly.pdbx_seq_one_letter_code
_entity_poly.pdbx_strand_id
1 'polypeptide(L)'
;MTSSSLEANLLPTTSLRSTSFFEHLHFDVRALIYDCMDLPPISHDYVGFILASRQAKKEAHEAVTRALRQYMNGFKRRYELFEKHSIAISGITPNNSFTQLCEIAIQGPLIMFDNANFYVHRFERYLFPKPFRKITLICSGEQYHPLDAGKERIVQLESFATRMTNTMKNFIDQINVRDIKTKSIILAWDLRGGEGGPAVPIQMRGKRYQRLIQDEQVTCYHLQSNGADVGEFGLLSEGKWEEEVDLEDFLFAEHCSSEGIGEKLESGLKGMDEDVYEEGRLFASDLFASVIGHSLNDWEYESE
;
A
#
# COMPACT_ATOMS: atom_id res chain seq x y z
N MET A 1 -29.40 4.49 75.97
CA MET A 1 -29.35 4.44 74.49
C MET A 1 -28.51 5.60 74.01
N THR A 2 -27.20 5.40 73.90
CA THR A 2 -26.22 6.41 73.48
C THR A 2 -25.67 5.97 72.14
N SER A 3 -26.16 6.61 71.08
CA SER A 3 -25.76 6.41 69.69
C SER A 3 -24.34 6.95 69.50
N SER A 4 -23.37 6.05 69.42
CA SER A 4 -21.97 6.32 69.11
C SER A 4 -21.82 6.45 67.59
N SER A 5 -21.91 7.67 67.07
CA SER A 5 -21.61 8.00 65.68
C SER A 5 -20.10 7.92 65.44
N LEU A 6 -19.66 6.82 64.83
CA LEU A 6 -18.32 6.70 64.24
C LEU A 6 -18.24 7.63 63.01
N GLU A 7 -17.75 8.85 63.22
CA GLU A 7 -17.26 9.71 62.15
C GLU A 7 -16.05 9.06 61.51
N ALA A 8 -16.27 8.40 60.37
CA ALA A 8 -15.20 7.95 59.50
C ALA A 8 -14.42 9.18 59.03
N ASN A 9 -13.23 9.38 59.59
CA ASN A 9 -12.21 10.31 59.10
C ASN A 9 -11.84 9.93 57.66
N LEU A 10 -12.62 10.43 56.70
CA LEU A 10 -12.29 10.41 55.29
C LEU A 10 -11.05 11.29 55.12
N LEU A 11 -9.88 10.65 55.07
CA LEU A 11 -8.63 11.30 54.72
C LEU A 11 -8.86 12.14 53.46
N PRO A 12 -8.34 13.39 53.42
CA PRO A 12 -8.50 14.24 52.24
C PRO A 12 -7.95 13.49 51.04
N THR A 13 -8.85 13.13 50.12
CA THR A 13 -8.50 12.63 48.80
C THR A 13 -7.78 13.77 48.10
N THR A 14 -6.47 13.81 48.29
CA THR A 14 -5.57 14.64 47.50
C THR A 14 -5.88 14.29 46.06
N SER A 15 -6.41 15.26 45.31
CA SER A 15 -6.78 15.03 43.92
C SER A 15 -5.54 14.47 43.24
N LEU A 16 -5.68 13.26 42.70
CA LEU A 16 -4.64 12.60 41.93
C LEU A 16 -4.15 13.64 40.91
N ARG A 17 -2.87 13.99 41.00
CA ARG A 17 -2.24 15.03 40.16
C ARG A 17 -2.66 14.80 38.72
N SER A 18 -3.20 15.84 38.09
CA SER A 18 -3.80 15.77 36.74
C SER A 18 -2.78 15.53 35.61
N THR A 19 -1.48 15.55 35.93
CA THR A 19 -0.37 15.41 34.99
C THR A 19 0.00 13.94 34.83
N SER A 20 0.08 13.46 33.59
CA SER A 20 0.39 12.05 33.30
C SER A 20 1.80 11.67 33.80
N PHE A 21 2.02 10.40 34.14
CA PHE A 21 3.36 9.88 34.49
C PHE A 21 4.43 10.29 33.47
N PHE A 22 4.04 10.32 32.19
CA PHE A 22 4.89 10.66 31.07
C PHE A 22 5.50 12.06 31.14
N GLU A 23 4.74 13.03 31.64
CA GLU A 23 5.18 14.41 31.76
C GLU A 23 6.25 14.60 32.84
N HIS A 24 6.38 13.63 33.75
CA HIS A 24 7.40 13.64 34.79
C HIS A 24 8.74 13.02 34.36
N LEU A 25 8.77 12.29 33.24
CA LEU A 25 10.01 11.75 32.70
C LEU A 25 10.86 12.87 32.10
N HIS A 26 12.17 12.83 32.31
CA HIS A 26 13.08 13.77 31.64
C HIS A 26 13.04 13.54 30.12
N PHE A 27 13.20 14.62 29.32
CA PHE A 27 13.14 14.54 27.86
C PHE A 27 14.09 13.47 27.30
N ASP A 28 15.33 13.39 27.81
CA ASP A 28 16.31 12.40 27.34
C ASP A 28 15.89 10.95 27.58
N VAL A 29 15.18 10.69 28.69
CA VAL A 29 14.63 9.35 28.97
C VAL A 29 13.54 9.02 27.97
N ARG A 30 12.68 10.00 27.64
CA ARG A 30 11.63 9.82 26.62
C ARG A 30 12.23 9.59 25.24
N ALA A 31 13.23 10.37 24.86
CA ALA A 31 13.99 10.20 23.62
C ALA A 31 14.60 8.80 23.50
N LEU A 32 15.24 8.31 24.57
CA LEU A 32 15.80 6.96 24.61
C LEU A 32 14.72 5.88 24.51
N ILE A 33 13.53 6.08 25.09
CA ILE A 33 12.41 5.16 24.89
C ILE A 33 12.05 5.10 23.39
N TYR A 34 11.94 6.25 22.71
CA TYR A 34 11.64 6.28 21.27
C TYR A 34 12.72 5.62 20.41
N ASP A 35 13.99 5.76 20.77
CA ASP A 35 15.10 5.12 20.07
C ASP A 35 15.11 3.59 20.27
N CYS A 36 14.55 3.10 21.38
CA CYS A 36 14.35 1.68 21.67
C CYS A 36 13.06 1.11 21.08
N MET A 37 12.16 1.94 20.54
CA MET A 37 10.97 1.45 19.84
C MET A 37 11.33 1.03 18.43
N ASP A 38 10.70 -0.04 17.93
CA ASP A 38 10.83 -0.45 16.53
C ASP A 38 10.10 0.54 15.60
N LEU A 39 10.73 1.69 15.33
CA LEU A 39 10.34 2.68 14.33
C LEU A 39 11.20 2.46 13.07
N PRO A 40 10.70 2.56 11.83
CA PRO A 40 9.32 2.72 11.36
C PRO A 40 8.85 1.61 10.38
N PRO A 41 7.53 1.48 10.17
CA PRO A 41 6.46 2.10 10.95
C PRO A 41 6.34 1.47 12.34
N ILE A 42 5.63 2.15 13.24
CA ILE A 42 5.51 1.74 14.65
C ILE A 42 4.80 0.40 14.73
N SER A 43 5.38 -0.57 15.45
CA SER A 43 4.64 -1.77 15.84
C SER A 43 3.36 -1.41 16.61
N HIS A 44 2.31 -2.22 16.42
CA HIS A 44 1.07 -2.14 17.19
C HIS A 44 1.29 -2.26 18.69
N ASP A 45 2.37 -2.92 19.12
CA ASP A 45 2.74 -3.14 20.52
C ASP A 45 2.91 -1.84 21.31
N TYR A 46 3.22 -0.73 20.61
CA TYR A 46 3.47 0.56 21.23
C TYR A 46 2.29 1.53 21.15
N VAL A 47 1.15 1.13 20.58
CA VAL A 47 -0.01 2.02 20.41
C VAL A 47 -0.53 2.48 21.77
N GLY A 48 -0.62 1.59 22.76
CA GLY A 48 -1.07 1.95 24.11
C GLY A 48 -0.18 3.02 24.76
N PHE A 49 1.13 2.93 24.57
CA PHE A 49 2.10 3.91 25.05
C PHE A 49 1.92 5.28 24.40
N ILE A 50 1.75 5.31 23.07
CA ILE A 50 1.54 6.54 22.30
C ILE A 50 0.23 7.22 22.69
N LEU A 51 -0.80 6.43 23.02
CA LEU A 51 -2.11 6.94 23.43
C LEU A 51 -2.20 7.35 24.91
N ALA A 52 -1.18 7.03 25.73
CA ALA A 52 -1.20 7.30 27.16
C ALA A 52 -1.18 8.81 27.49
N SER A 53 -0.58 9.65 26.63
CA SER A 53 -0.61 11.11 26.80
C SER A 53 -0.46 11.86 25.47
N ARG A 54 -0.94 13.11 25.44
CA ARG A 54 -0.80 13.99 24.27
C ARG A 54 0.67 14.30 23.96
N GLN A 55 1.50 14.43 24.99
CA GLN A 55 2.93 14.68 24.84
C GLN A 55 3.63 13.47 24.22
N ALA A 56 3.33 12.26 24.72
CA ALA A 56 3.89 11.02 24.18
C ALA A 56 3.55 10.85 22.70
N LYS A 57 2.30 11.14 22.32
CA LYS A 57 1.84 11.12 20.94
C LYS A 57 2.65 12.06 20.04
N LYS A 58 2.87 13.30 20.49
CA LYS A 58 3.61 14.32 19.72
C LYS A 58 5.07 13.94 19.56
N GLU A 59 5.74 13.55 20.63
CA GLU A 59 7.16 13.20 20.59
C GLU A 59 7.40 11.90 19.80
N ALA A 60 6.54 10.89 19.95
CA ALA A 60 6.58 9.67 19.13
C ALA A 60 6.43 9.98 17.65
N HIS A 61 5.55 10.92 17.30
CA HIS A 61 5.30 11.32 15.92
C HIS A 61 6.54 11.95 15.27
N GLU A 62 7.19 12.87 16.00
CA GLU A 62 8.44 13.49 15.56
C GLU A 62 9.56 12.45 15.41
N ALA A 63 9.69 11.54 16.38
CA ALA A 63 10.68 10.47 16.35
C ALA A 63 10.48 9.52 15.16
N VAL A 64 9.24 9.07 14.92
CA VAL A 64 8.88 8.20 13.78
C VAL A 64 9.15 8.89 12.46
N THR A 65 8.73 10.16 12.32
CA THR A 65 8.95 10.90 11.08
C THR A 65 10.44 11.03 10.76
N ARG A 66 11.27 11.30 11.77
CA ARG A 66 12.73 11.36 11.64
C ARG A 66 13.32 10.01 11.26
N ALA A 67 12.95 8.95 11.98
CA ALA A 67 13.42 7.59 11.72
C ALA A 67 13.03 7.12 10.31
N LEU A 68 11.79 7.41 9.88
CA LEU A 68 11.27 7.01 8.58
C LEU A 68 11.97 7.76 7.45
N ARG A 69 12.22 9.05 7.62
CA ARG A 69 13.01 9.83 6.66
C ARG A 69 14.42 9.27 6.53
N GLN A 70 15.09 8.96 7.65
CA GLN A 70 16.43 8.36 7.62
C GLN A 70 16.41 6.99 6.93
N TYR A 71 15.41 6.16 7.26
CA TYR A 71 15.21 4.85 6.66
C TYR A 71 15.05 4.92 5.14
N MET A 72 14.12 5.78 4.68
CA MET A 72 13.83 5.95 3.25
C MET A 72 14.98 6.59 2.48
N ASN A 73 15.71 7.54 3.09
CA ASN A 73 16.93 8.07 2.48
C ASN A 73 18.01 6.98 2.34
N GLY A 74 18.14 6.10 3.34
CA GLY A 74 19.04 4.95 3.27
C GLY A 74 18.62 3.93 2.20
N PHE A 75 17.33 3.66 2.08
CA PHE A 75 16.77 2.85 1.00
C PHE A 75 17.07 3.47 -0.37
N LYS A 76 16.71 4.74 -0.58
CA LYS A 76 16.96 5.51 -1.80
C LYS A 76 18.42 5.46 -2.22
N ARG A 77 19.34 5.80 -1.32
CA ARG A 77 20.77 5.81 -1.61
C ARG A 77 21.28 4.43 -2.03
N ARG A 78 20.81 3.36 -1.40
CA ARG A 78 21.19 1.98 -1.79
C ARG A 78 20.62 1.63 -3.16
N TYR A 79 19.34 1.93 -3.40
CA TYR A 79 18.72 1.69 -4.69
C TYR A 79 19.48 2.41 -5.82
N GLU A 80 19.72 3.70 -5.68
CA GLU A 80 20.42 4.53 -6.68
C GLU A 80 21.86 4.05 -6.93
N LEU A 81 22.54 3.56 -5.88
CA LEU A 81 23.90 3.03 -5.99
C LEU A 81 23.96 1.74 -6.82
N PHE A 82 22.96 0.86 -6.69
CA PHE A 82 22.93 -0.42 -7.41
C PHE A 82 22.35 -0.27 -8.82
N GLU A 83 21.23 0.45 -8.94
CA GLU A 83 20.46 0.51 -10.19
C GLU A 83 20.88 1.65 -11.10
N LYS A 84 21.65 2.63 -10.60
CA LYS A 84 22.03 3.83 -11.37
C LYS A 84 20.81 4.61 -11.89
N HIS A 85 19.68 4.45 -11.23
CA HIS A 85 18.42 5.10 -11.53
C HIS A 85 17.94 5.88 -10.30
N SER A 86 17.50 7.11 -10.52
CA SER A 86 16.90 7.95 -9.48
C SER A 86 15.49 7.45 -9.16
N ILE A 87 15.14 7.48 -7.88
CA ILE A 87 13.76 7.27 -7.42
C ILE A 87 13.29 8.45 -6.57
N ALA A 88 12.01 8.77 -6.68
CA ALA A 88 11.33 9.69 -5.79
C ALA A 88 10.59 8.88 -4.72
N ILE A 89 10.67 9.35 -3.48
CA ILE A 89 9.92 8.76 -2.36
C ILE A 89 9.01 9.87 -1.85
N SER A 90 7.71 9.64 -1.95
CA SER A 90 6.66 10.57 -1.59
C SER A 90 5.98 10.14 -0.28
N GLY A 91 5.37 11.10 0.41
CA GLY A 91 4.49 10.83 1.56
C GLY A 91 5.10 11.04 2.95
N ILE A 92 6.33 11.55 3.08
CA ILE A 92 6.98 11.75 4.39
C ILE A 92 7.26 13.22 4.69
N THR A 93 6.26 13.89 5.23
CA THR A 93 6.32 15.28 5.72
C THR A 93 6.07 15.32 7.22
N PRO A 94 6.61 16.34 7.94
CA PRO A 94 6.33 16.52 9.36
C PRO A 94 4.85 16.67 9.72
N ASN A 95 4.00 16.99 8.76
CA ASN A 95 2.58 17.23 8.98
C ASN A 95 1.72 15.99 8.72
N ASN A 96 2.32 14.87 8.28
CA ASN A 96 1.56 13.65 8.02
C ASN A 96 0.99 13.07 9.31
N SER A 97 -0.19 12.46 9.26
CA SER A 97 -0.70 11.68 10.39
C SER A 97 0.11 10.38 10.58
N PHE A 98 -0.02 9.72 11.74
CA PHE A 98 0.58 8.39 11.93
C PHE A 98 0.15 7.39 10.86
N THR A 99 -1.13 7.44 10.47
CA THR A 99 -1.67 6.61 9.39
C THR A 99 -0.91 6.86 8.09
N GLN A 100 -0.71 8.13 7.72
CA GLN A 100 0.02 8.50 6.51
C GLN A 100 1.51 8.12 6.57
N LEU A 101 2.14 8.14 7.75
CA LEU A 101 3.52 7.66 7.92
C LEU A 101 3.66 6.13 7.73
N CYS A 102 2.55 5.40 7.77
CA CYS A 102 2.51 3.97 7.46
C CYS A 102 2.22 3.71 5.97
N GLU A 103 2.11 4.77 5.15
CA GLU A 103 1.81 4.69 3.73
C GLU A 103 2.98 5.32 2.96
N ILE A 104 3.66 4.55 2.11
CA ILE A 104 4.78 5.05 1.33
C ILE A 104 4.50 4.90 -0.16
N ALA A 105 4.88 5.92 -0.93
CA ALA A 105 4.86 5.87 -2.39
C ALA A 105 6.29 6.03 -2.92
N ILE A 106 6.71 5.11 -3.77
CA ILE A 106 8.03 5.12 -4.41
C ILE A 106 7.80 5.20 -5.89
N GLN A 107 8.26 6.28 -6.50
CA GLN A 107 8.17 6.51 -7.93
C GLN A 107 9.55 6.32 -8.57
N GLY A 108 9.59 5.56 -9.66
CA GLY A 108 10.83 5.23 -10.36
C GLY A 108 10.61 5.01 -11.86
N PRO A 109 11.69 4.79 -12.62
CA PRO A 109 11.60 4.46 -14.04
C PRO A 109 11.00 3.06 -14.24
N LEU A 110 10.50 2.80 -15.44
CA LEU A 110 9.95 1.48 -15.80
C LEU A 110 10.93 0.34 -15.53
N ILE A 111 12.22 0.54 -15.82
CA ILE A 111 13.24 -0.50 -15.61
C ILE A 111 13.32 -0.98 -14.16
N MET A 112 12.76 -0.21 -13.20
CA MET A 112 12.53 -0.72 -11.85
C MET A 112 11.90 -2.10 -12.00
N PHE A 113 10.81 -2.27 -12.81
CA PHE A 113 9.87 -3.40 -13.07
C PHE A 113 10.36 -4.54 -13.96
N ASP A 114 11.44 -4.35 -14.71
CA ASP A 114 11.84 -5.32 -15.74
C ASP A 114 12.60 -6.53 -15.17
N ASN A 115 13.04 -6.49 -13.92
CA ASN A 115 13.82 -7.57 -13.29
C ASN A 115 13.15 -8.10 -12.02
N ALA A 116 12.22 -9.05 -12.19
CA ALA A 116 11.44 -9.65 -11.10
C ALA A 116 12.32 -10.20 -9.96
N ASN A 117 13.41 -10.91 -10.30
CA ASN A 117 14.35 -11.44 -9.30
C ASN A 117 15.02 -10.33 -8.49
N PHE A 118 15.26 -9.17 -9.11
CA PHE A 118 15.82 -8.01 -8.42
C PHE A 118 14.80 -7.34 -7.49
N TYR A 119 13.52 -7.27 -7.89
CA TYR A 119 12.46 -6.77 -7.02
C TYR A 119 12.38 -7.52 -5.72
N VAL A 120 12.21 -8.83 -5.85
CA VAL A 120 11.86 -9.69 -4.73
C VAL A 120 12.98 -9.55 -3.71
N HIS A 121 14.23 -9.81 -4.08
CA HIS A 121 15.34 -9.73 -3.13
C HIS A 121 15.58 -8.38 -2.46
N ARG A 122 15.24 -7.25 -3.10
CA ARG A 122 15.51 -5.92 -2.52
C ARG A 122 14.31 -5.38 -1.75
N PHE A 123 13.11 -5.43 -2.34
CA PHE A 123 11.92 -4.95 -1.67
C PHE A 123 11.48 -5.88 -0.53
N GLU A 124 11.63 -7.20 -0.69
CA GLU A 124 11.41 -8.20 0.37
C GLU A 124 12.40 -8.05 1.52
N ARG A 125 13.64 -7.63 1.24
CA ARG A 125 14.61 -7.48 2.34
C ARG A 125 14.45 -6.16 3.10
N TYR A 126 13.96 -5.11 2.44
CA TYR A 126 13.96 -3.77 3.04
C TYR A 126 12.55 -3.23 3.31
N LEU A 127 11.58 -3.36 2.40
CA LEU A 127 10.27 -2.73 2.60
C LEU A 127 9.24 -3.66 3.24
N PHE A 128 9.05 -4.87 2.70
CA PHE A 128 7.97 -5.75 3.15
C PHE A 128 8.04 -6.27 4.60
N PRO A 129 9.23 -6.46 5.21
CA PRO A 129 9.35 -6.87 6.61
C PRO A 129 8.96 -5.76 7.59
N LYS A 130 8.77 -4.53 7.11
CA LYS A 130 8.34 -3.39 7.90
C LYS A 130 6.81 -3.32 7.88
N PRO A 131 6.14 -3.02 9.01
CA PRO A 131 4.68 -3.09 9.13
C PRO A 131 3.95 -1.92 8.45
N PHE A 132 4.27 -1.63 7.18
CA PHE A 132 3.58 -0.58 6.42
C PHE A 132 2.11 -0.93 6.26
N ARG A 133 1.24 0.07 6.35
CA ARG A 133 -0.15 -0.12 5.97
C ARG A 133 -0.27 -0.25 4.46
N LYS A 134 0.49 0.56 3.72
CA LYS A 134 0.41 0.63 2.27
C LYS A 134 1.77 0.94 1.66
N ILE A 135 2.14 0.21 0.63
CA ILE A 135 3.29 0.49 -0.22
C ILE A 135 2.77 0.64 -1.64
N THR A 136 3.02 1.79 -2.26
CA THR A 136 2.69 2.06 -3.65
C THR A 136 3.98 2.24 -4.44
N LEU A 137 4.22 1.39 -5.42
CA LEU A 137 5.34 1.51 -6.35
C LEU A 137 4.81 2.04 -7.68
N ILE A 138 5.28 3.20 -8.11
CA ILE A 138 4.77 3.92 -9.28
C ILE A 138 5.85 3.94 -10.36
N CYS A 139 5.54 3.39 -11.52
CA CYS A 139 6.35 3.60 -12.73
C CYS A 139 5.98 4.95 -13.33
N SER A 140 6.96 5.82 -13.53
CA SER A 140 6.78 7.00 -14.38
C SER A 140 7.44 6.80 -15.73
N GLY A 141 6.66 6.99 -16.80
CA GLY A 141 7.05 6.71 -18.18
C GLY A 141 7.83 7.82 -18.89
N GLU A 142 8.63 8.65 -18.21
CA GLU A 142 9.38 9.74 -18.87
C GLU A 142 10.27 9.27 -20.05
N GLN A 143 10.62 7.98 -20.09
CA GLN A 143 11.43 7.37 -21.16
C GLN A 143 10.63 6.81 -22.34
N TYR A 144 9.30 6.73 -22.26
CA TYR A 144 8.49 6.51 -23.45
C TYR A 144 8.32 7.87 -24.13
N HIS A 145 9.26 8.17 -25.03
CA HIS A 145 9.06 9.26 -25.97
C HIS A 145 7.68 9.07 -26.62
N PRO A 146 6.87 10.13 -26.71
CA PRO A 146 5.58 10.06 -27.39
C PRO A 146 5.86 9.68 -28.84
N LEU A 147 5.81 8.39 -29.15
CA LEU A 147 5.64 7.93 -30.51
C LEU A 147 4.30 8.51 -30.98
N ASP A 148 4.28 8.94 -32.24
CA ASP A 148 3.13 9.59 -32.85
C ASP A 148 1.84 8.84 -32.47
N ALA A 149 0.86 9.61 -31.99
CA ALA A 149 -0.42 9.09 -31.52
C ALA A 149 -1.03 8.17 -32.59
N GLY A 150 -1.01 6.86 -32.34
CA GLY A 150 -1.36 5.86 -33.35
C GLY A 150 -1.37 4.45 -32.79
N LYS A 151 -1.62 3.48 -33.68
CA LYS A 151 -1.74 2.05 -33.35
C LYS A 151 -0.49 1.48 -32.65
N GLU A 152 0.70 1.98 -32.99
CA GLU A 152 1.96 1.54 -32.38
C GLU A 152 2.03 1.87 -30.88
N ARG A 153 1.45 3.00 -30.46
CA ARG A 153 1.37 3.37 -29.04
C ARG A 153 0.50 2.38 -28.27
N ILE A 154 -0.65 1.99 -28.82
CA ILE A 154 -1.58 1.04 -28.19
C ILE A 154 -0.88 -0.32 -27.99
N VAL A 155 -0.25 -0.86 -29.03
CA VAL A 155 0.48 -2.14 -28.95
C VAL A 155 1.61 -2.09 -27.90
N GLN A 156 2.30 -0.96 -27.76
CA GLN A 156 3.34 -0.81 -26.74
C GLN A 156 2.78 -0.70 -25.32
N LEU A 157 1.66 0.01 -25.15
CA LEU A 157 0.96 0.10 -23.86
C LEU A 157 0.41 -1.26 -23.43
N GLU A 158 -0.14 -2.03 -24.37
CA GLU A 158 -0.57 -3.41 -24.12
C GLU A 158 0.61 -4.29 -23.72
N SER A 159 1.70 -4.27 -24.50
CA SER A 159 2.92 -5.01 -24.18
C SER A 159 3.53 -4.59 -22.83
N PHE A 160 3.43 -3.32 -22.47
CA PHE A 160 3.83 -2.81 -21.16
C PHE A 160 2.95 -3.38 -20.06
N ALA A 161 1.63 -3.30 -20.20
CA ALA A 161 0.68 -3.84 -19.25
C ALA A 161 0.93 -5.35 -19.05
N THR A 162 1.17 -6.10 -20.14
CA THR A 162 1.60 -7.50 -20.11
C THR A 162 2.82 -7.72 -19.24
N ARG A 163 3.88 -6.96 -19.48
CA ARG A 163 5.12 -7.11 -18.72
C ARG A 163 4.88 -6.81 -17.25
N MET A 164 4.13 -5.76 -16.93
CA MET A 164 3.80 -5.41 -15.55
C MET A 164 2.99 -6.50 -14.85
N THR A 165 1.98 -7.06 -15.52
CA THR A 165 1.18 -8.15 -14.96
C THR A 165 2.02 -9.41 -14.74
N ASN A 166 2.87 -9.78 -15.70
CA ASN A 166 3.77 -10.94 -15.56
C ASN A 166 4.83 -10.74 -14.48
N THR A 167 5.43 -9.55 -14.39
CA THR A 167 6.33 -9.20 -13.29
C THR A 167 5.61 -9.35 -11.95
N MET A 168 4.34 -8.96 -11.87
CA MET A 168 3.57 -9.09 -10.65
C MET A 168 3.26 -10.53 -10.28
N LYS A 169 2.88 -11.36 -11.25
CA LYS A 169 2.71 -12.80 -11.03
C LYS A 169 4.00 -13.40 -10.47
N ASN A 170 5.12 -13.18 -11.16
CA ASN A 170 6.43 -13.64 -10.70
C ASN A 170 6.78 -13.11 -9.30
N PHE A 171 6.39 -11.87 -8.99
CA PHE A 171 6.60 -11.29 -7.67
C PHE A 171 5.80 -12.02 -6.59
N ILE A 172 4.52 -12.31 -6.85
CA ILE A 172 3.63 -13.01 -5.92
C ILE A 172 4.11 -14.47 -5.75
N ASP A 173 4.52 -15.13 -6.84
CA ASP A 173 5.01 -16.51 -6.82
C ASP A 173 6.36 -16.66 -6.07
N GLN A 174 7.16 -15.59 -6.04
CA GLN A 174 8.51 -15.62 -5.45
C GLN A 174 8.56 -15.09 -4.02
N ILE A 175 7.60 -14.26 -3.60
CA ILE A 175 7.66 -13.64 -2.28
C ILE A 175 7.28 -14.66 -1.21
N ASN A 176 8.10 -14.76 -0.16
CA ASN A 176 7.66 -15.48 1.02
C ASN A 176 6.60 -14.64 1.74
N VAL A 177 5.33 -14.95 1.46
CA VAL A 177 4.16 -14.20 1.94
C VAL A 177 4.18 -14.03 3.47
N ARG A 178 4.75 -15.00 4.20
CA ARG A 178 4.91 -14.97 5.68
C ARG A 178 5.76 -13.81 6.20
N ASP A 179 6.65 -13.27 5.37
CA ASP A 179 7.53 -12.16 5.76
C ASP A 179 6.94 -10.78 5.42
N ILE A 180 5.79 -10.75 4.74
CA ILE A 180 5.09 -9.51 4.39
C ILE A 180 4.30 -9.04 5.61
N LYS A 181 4.75 -7.94 6.23
CA LYS A 181 3.97 -7.24 7.27
C LYS A 181 3.11 -6.12 6.70
N THR A 182 3.17 -5.90 5.39
CA THR A 182 2.51 -4.79 4.72
C THR A 182 1.09 -5.14 4.32
N LYS A 183 0.06 -4.38 4.75
CA LYS A 183 -1.34 -4.73 4.44
C LYS A 183 -1.77 -4.52 3.00
N SER A 184 -1.20 -3.52 2.32
CA SER A 184 -1.55 -3.18 0.95
C SER A 184 -0.28 -2.95 0.12
N ILE A 185 -0.15 -3.68 -0.98
CA ILE A 185 0.91 -3.52 -1.97
C ILE A 185 0.24 -3.11 -3.27
N ILE A 186 0.65 -1.98 -3.83
CA ILE A 186 0.11 -1.45 -5.08
C ILE A 186 1.26 -1.22 -6.04
N LEU A 187 1.14 -1.76 -7.24
CA LEU A 187 1.99 -1.40 -8.37
C LEU A 187 1.16 -0.57 -9.32
N ALA A 188 1.64 0.61 -9.65
CA ALA A 188 0.95 1.54 -10.52
C ALA A 188 1.86 2.03 -11.62
N TRP A 189 1.28 2.51 -12.69
CA TRP A 189 1.99 3.19 -13.76
C TRP A 189 1.23 4.46 -14.14
N ASP A 190 2.00 5.50 -14.45
CA ASP A 190 1.50 6.73 -15.07
C ASP A 190 2.41 7.06 -16.26
N LEU A 191 1.88 6.84 -17.45
CA LEU A 191 2.55 6.99 -18.74
C LEU A 191 2.15 8.29 -19.44
N ARG A 192 1.38 9.15 -18.77
CA ARG A 192 0.92 10.42 -19.35
C ARG A 192 2.03 11.43 -19.54
N GLY A 193 3.21 11.21 -18.94
CA GLY A 193 4.43 11.99 -19.16
C GLY A 193 4.22 13.47 -18.85
N GLY A 194 4.43 13.88 -17.60
CA GLY A 194 4.41 15.29 -17.22
C GLY A 194 5.46 15.59 -16.17
N GLU A 195 6.19 16.70 -16.33
CA GLU A 195 7.14 17.20 -15.33
C GLU A 195 6.41 17.45 -14.00
N GLY A 196 6.51 16.50 -13.06
CA GLY A 196 6.38 16.72 -11.62
C GLY A 196 5.03 17.25 -11.07
N GLY A 197 3.96 17.28 -11.87
CA GLY A 197 2.64 17.68 -11.39
C GLY A 197 1.93 16.55 -10.63
N PRO A 198 1.12 16.86 -9.58
CA PRO A 198 0.23 15.87 -9.01
C PRO A 198 -0.66 15.33 -10.13
N ALA A 199 -0.68 14.00 -10.28
CA ALA A 199 -1.47 13.29 -11.28
C ALA A 199 -2.89 13.86 -11.29
N VAL A 200 -3.33 14.39 -12.44
CA VAL A 200 -4.71 14.81 -12.62
C VAL A 200 -5.59 13.60 -12.29
N PRO A 201 -6.58 13.74 -11.38
CA PRO A 201 -7.50 12.66 -11.04
C PRO A 201 -8.01 12.00 -12.31
N ILE A 202 -7.96 10.67 -12.35
CA ILE A 202 -8.32 9.89 -13.52
C ILE A 202 -9.19 8.74 -13.07
N GLN A 203 -10.35 8.65 -13.71
CA GLN A 203 -11.26 7.56 -13.45
C GLN A 203 -10.67 6.28 -14.02
N MET A 204 -10.30 5.36 -13.12
CA MET A 204 -9.86 4.02 -13.48
C MET A 204 -10.99 3.03 -13.21
N ARG A 205 -11.04 1.97 -14.03
CA ARG A 205 -12.05 0.91 -13.97
C ARG A 205 -11.38 -0.43 -14.17
N GLY A 206 -12.00 -1.48 -13.66
CA GLY A 206 -11.37 -2.78 -13.69
C GLY A 206 -12.14 -3.86 -12.95
N LYS A 207 -11.42 -4.89 -12.55
CA LYS A 207 -11.96 -6.02 -11.78
C LYS A 207 -11.22 -6.15 -10.46
N ARG A 208 -11.97 -6.45 -9.40
CA ARG A 208 -11.43 -6.90 -8.12
C ARG A 208 -11.84 -8.34 -7.89
N TYR A 209 -10.96 -9.04 -7.22
CA TYR A 209 -10.97 -10.44 -6.96
C TYR A 209 -10.85 -10.64 -5.46
N GLN A 210 -11.74 -11.43 -4.87
CA GLN A 210 -11.76 -11.63 -3.42
C GLN A 210 -11.66 -13.10 -3.07
N ARG A 211 -10.90 -13.39 -2.00
CA ARG A 211 -10.74 -14.71 -1.41
C ARG A 211 -10.76 -14.58 0.12
N LEU A 212 -11.33 -15.58 0.80
CA LEU A 212 -11.18 -15.75 2.24
C LEU A 212 -10.06 -16.76 2.51
N ILE A 213 -9.05 -16.36 3.27
CA ILE A 213 -7.96 -17.21 3.75
C ILE A 213 -8.01 -17.19 5.27
N GLN A 214 -8.37 -18.31 5.90
CA GLN A 214 -8.49 -18.42 7.37
C GLN A 214 -9.30 -17.29 8.02
N ASP A 215 -10.49 -16.98 7.48
CA ASP A 215 -11.36 -15.87 7.88
C ASP A 215 -10.85 -14.46 7.57
N GLU A 216 -9.66 -14.31 6.97
CA GLU A 216 -9.17 -13.02 6.47
C GLU A 216 -9.52 -12.82 5.00
N GLN A 217 -10.05 -11.63 4.67
CA GLN A 217 -10.35 -11.27 3.29
C GLN A 217 -9.10 -10.74 2.60
N VAL A 218 -8.64 -11.46 1.57
CA VAL A 218 -7.61 -11.01 0.65
C VAL A 218 -8.29 -10.52 -0.62
N THR A 219 -7.91 -9.31 -1.05
CA THR A 219 -8.40 -8.69 -2.28
C THR A 219 -7.23 -8.47 -3.23
N CYS A 220 -7.35 -8.98 -4.45
CA CYS A 220 -6.50 -8.66 -5.58
C CYS A 220 -7.31 -7.81 -6.56
N TYR A 221 -6.74 -6.81 -7.20
CA TYR A 221 -7.48 -6.02 -8.19
C TYR A 221 -6.57 -5.46 -9.26
N HIS A 222 -7.19 -5.13 -10.40
CA HIS A 222 -6.53 -4.50 -11.51
C HIS A 222 -7.44 -3.42 -12.08
N LEU A 223 -6.94 -2.19 -12.18
CA LEU A 223 -7.64 -1.00 -12.64
C LEU A 223 -6.82 -0.31 -13.73
N GLN A 224 -7.51 0.23 -14.74
CA GLN A 224 -6.88 1.02 -15.80
C GLN A 224 -7.77 2.20 -16.21
N SER A 225 -7.16 3.25 -16.73
CA SER A 225 -7.86 4.31 -17.46
C SER A 225 -8.36 3.77 -18.80
N ASN A 226 -9.28 4.49 -19.45
CA ASN A 226 -9.79 4.13 -20.77
C ASN A 226 -8.69 4.02 -21.85
N GLY A 227 -7.56 4.72 -21.68
CA GLY A 227 -6.44 4.68 -22.61
C GLY A 227 -5.29 3.77 -22.18
N ALA A 228 -5.44 3.06 -21.05
CA ALA A 228 -4.40 2.26 -20.39
C ALA A 228 -3.08 3.01 -20.08
N ASP A 229 -3.08 4.34 -20.22
CA ASP A 229 -1.95 5.21 -19.93
C ASP A 229 -1.72 5.39 -18.43
N VAL A 230 -2.74 5.09 -17.62
CA VAL A 230 -2.66 4.99 -16.17
C VAL A 230 -3.31 3.69 -15.75
N GLY A 231 -2.71 3.01 -14.80
CA GLY A 231 -3.36 1.90 -14.15
C GLY A 231 -2.65 1.47 -12.89
N GLU A 232 -3.28 0.55 -12.20
CA GLU A 232 -2.75 -0.04 -11.00
C GLU A 232 -3.21 -1.48 -10.84
N PHE A 233 -2.33 -2.25 -10.21
CA PHE A 233 -2.62 -3.55 -9.66
C PHE A 233 -2.40 -3.44 -8.16
N GLY A 234 -3.33 -3.97 -7.37
CA GLY A 234 -3.17 -3.98 -5.93
C GLY A 234 -3.54 -5.30 -5.29
N LEU A 235 -2.81 -5.59 -4.22
CA LEU A 235 -2.99 -6.73 -3.34
C LEU A 235 -3.22 -6.18 -1.94
N LEU A 236 -4.36 -6.51 -1.33
CA LEU A 236 -4.76 -6.04 0.00
C LEU A 236 -5.11 -7.24 0.89
N SER A 237 -4.70 -7.19 2.14
CA SER A 237 -5.20 -8.03 3.22
C SER A 237 -5.65 -7.16 4.39
N GLU A 238 -6.80 -7.49 4.98
CA GLU A 238 -7.25 -6.82 6.21
C GLU A 238 -6.39 -7.22 7.43
N GLY A 239 -5.82 -8.43 7.41
CA GLY A 239 -5.02 -8.99 8.49
C GLY A 239 -3.57 -9.25 8.08
N LYS A 240 -3.00 -10.36 8.56
CA LYS A 240 -1.60 -10.72 8.30
C LYS A 240 -1.52 -11.72 7.16
N TRP A 241 -0.45 -11.60 6.39
CA TRP A 241 -0.11 -12.58 5.36
C TRP A 241 0.44 -13.86 6.02
N GLU A 242 -0.44 -14.79 6.39
CA GLU A 242 -0.04 -16.01 7.13
C GLU A 242 0.20 -17.23 6.24
N GLU A 243 -0.40 -17.28 5.05
CA GLU A 243 -0.29 -18.38 4.09
C GLU A 243 0.17 -17.91 2.71
N GLU A 244 0.70 -18.84 1.93
CA GLU A 244 1.02 -18.64 0.52
C GLU A 244 -0.28 -18.32 -0.25
N VAL A 245 -0.27 -17.23 -1.01
CA VAL A 245 -1.44 -16.79 -1.76
C VAL A 245 -1.35 -17.40 -3.14
N ASP A 246 -2.13 -18.46 -3.36
CA ASP A 246 -2.36 -18.95 -4.71
C ASP A 246 -3.35 -18.01 -5.42
N LEU A 247 -2.92 -17.43 -6.55
CA LEU A 247 -3.73 -16.54 -7.38
C LEU A 247 -4.84 -17.29 -8.12
N GLU A 248 -4.71 -18.60 -8.33
CA GLU A 248 -5.71 -19.43 -9.02
C GLU A 248 -6.98 -19.60 -8.16
N ASP A 249 -6.87 -19.45 -6.84
CA ASP A 249 -7.97 -19.62 -5.89
C ASP A 249 -8.86 -18.37 -5.71
N PHE A 250 -8.68 -17.33 -6.53
CA PHE A 250 -9.52 -16.13 -6.46
C PHE A 250 -10.86 -16.35 -7.16
N LEU A 251 -11.88 -16.68 -6.37
CA LEU A 251 -13.18 -17.19 -6.86
C LEU A 251 -14.17 -16.12 -7.35
N PHE A 252 -14.07 -14.88 -6.86
CA PHE A 252 -15.09 -13.87 -7.09
C PHE A 252 -14.53 -12.65 -7.80
N ALA A 253 -14.85 -12.50 -9.08
CA ALA A 253 -14.55 -11.29 -9.85
C ALA A 253 -15.75 -10.35 -9.83
N GLU A 254 -15.55 -9.10 -9.44
CA GLU A 254 -16.56 -8.06 -9.55
C GLU A 254 -15.97 -6.78 -10.13
N HIS A 255 -16.81 -6.00 -10.80
CA HIS A 255 -16.40 -4.72 -11.35
C HIS A 255 -16.09 -3.71 -10.25
N CYS A 256 -15.02 -2.95 -10.44
CA CYS A 256 -14.62 -1.89 -9.52
C CYS A 256 -14.05 -0.68 -10.23
N SER A 257 -13.92 0.42 -9.48
CA SER A 257 -13.40 1.67 -9.98
C SER A 257 -12.63 2.44 -8.90
N SER A 258 -11.80 3.40 -9.33
CA SER A 258 -11.03 4.30 -8.45
C SER A 258 -10.85 5.67 -9.11
N GLU A 259 -10.70 6.72 -8.31
CA GLU A 259 -10.49 8.11 -8.80
C GLU A 259 -9.01 8.46 -9.04
N GLY A 260 -8.10 7.52 -8.77
CA GLY A 260 -6.68 7.70 -8.99
C GLY A 260 -5.83 6.59 -8.39
N ILE A 261 -4.51 6.70 -8.56
CA ILE A 261 -3.56 5.70 -8.06
C ILE A 261 -3.58 5.68 -6.53
N GLY A 262 -3.85 4.50 -5.98
CA GLY A 262 -3.95 4.23 -4.57
C GLY A 262 -5.16 4.86 -3.89
N GLU A 263 -6.10 5.42 -4.65
CA GLU A 263 -7.35 5.90 -4.08
C GLU A 263 -8.26 4.73 -3.68
N LYS A 264 -9.34 5.05 -2.97
CA LYS A 264 -10.27 4.05 -2.47
C LYS A 264 -10.94 3.30 -3.63
N LEU A 265 -10.96 1.97 -3.54
CA LEU A 265 -11.76 1.13 -4.43
C LEU A 265 -13.26 1.30 -4.15
N GLU A 266 -14.02 1.47 -5.23
CA GLU A 266 -15.46 1.52 -5.22
C GLU A 266 -16.04 0.37 -6.05
N SER A 267 -17.18 -0.17 -5.61
CA SER A 267 -17.89 -1.21 -6.36
C SER A 267 -18.55 -0.64 -7.61
N GLY A 268 -18.51 -1.40 -8.70
CA GLY A 268 -19.09 -1.03 -10.00
C GLY A 268 -18.20 -0.10 -10.84
N LEU A 269 -18.70 0.22 -12.04
CA LEU A 269 -17.97 0.93 -13.10
C LEU A 269 -18.21 2.46 -13.12
N LYS A 270 -18.79 3.02 -12.04
CA LYS A 270 -19.14 4.46 -11.91
C LYS A 270 -19.93 4.98 -13.12
N GLY A 271 -21.06 4.35 -13.40
CA GLY A 271 -22.00 4.78 -14.46
C GLY A 271 -21.58 4.44 -15.88
N MET A 272 -20.48 3.71 -16.08
CA MET A 272 -20.18 3.05 -17.35
C MET A 272 -20.96 1.73 -17.41
N ASP A 273 -21.55 1.48 -18.57
CA ASP A 273 -22.26 0.24 -18.86
C ASP A 273 -21.27 -0.94 -18.98
N GLU A 274 -21.70 -2.13 -18.56
CA GLU A 274 -20.86 -3.33 -18.55
C GLU A 274 -20.48 -3.78 -19.96
N ASP A 275 -21.40 -3.69 -20.93
CA ASP A 275 -21.14 -4.06 -22.32
C ASP A 275 -20.09 -3.12 -22.93
N VAL A 276 -20.20 -1.83 -22.63
CA VAL A 276 -19.23 -0.81 -23.07
C VAL A 276 -17.85 -1.06 -22.47
N TYR A 277 -17.81 -1.47 -21.21
CA TYR A 277 -16.56 -1.83 -20.55
C TYR A 277 -15.95 -3.09 -21.16
N GLU A 278 -16.72 -4.17 -21.33
CA GLU A 278 -16.23 -5.44 -21.88
C GLU A 278 -15.83 -5.29 -23.36
N GLU A 279 -16.54 -4.50 -24.17
CA GLU A 279 -16.14 -4.17 -25.54
C GLU A 279 -14.79 -3.43 -25.59
N GLY A 280 -14.59 -2.47 -24.67
CA GLY A 280 -13.29 -1.81 -24.50
C GLY A 280 -12.21 -2.74 -23.93
N ARG A 281 -12.59 -3.72 -23.12
CA ARG A 281 -11.70 -4.67 -22.44
C ARG A 281 -11.23 -5.79 -23.35
N LEU A 282 -12.00 -6.23 -24.34
CA LEU A 282 -11.61 -7.28 -25.30
C LEU A 282 -10.33 -6.96 -26.07
N PHE A 283 -9.90 -5.69 -26.09
CA PHE A 283 -8.59 -5.30 -26.61
C PHE A 283 -7.42 -5.52 -25.63
N ALA A 284 -7.68 -5.65 -24.32
CA ALA A 284 -6.68 -5.75 -23.24
C ALA A 284 -6.80 -7.03 -22.35
N SER A 285 -7.85 -7.84 -22.48
CA SER A 285 -8.30 -8.83 -21.48
C SER A 285 -7.66 -10.22 -21.52
N ASP A 286 -7.15 -10.69 -22.67
CA ASP A 286 -6.54 -12.04 -22.79
C ASP A 286 -5.38 -12.27 -21.80
N LEU A 287 -4.82 -11.17 -21.33
CA LEU A 287 -3.66 -11.12 -20.48
C LEU A 287 -3.93 -11.54 -19.04
N PHE A 288 -4.99 -11.01 -18.43
CA PHE A 288 -5.28 -11.28 -17.02
C PHE A 288 -5.84 -12.69 -16.82
N ALA A 289 -6.61 -13.16 -17.80
CA ALA A 289 -7.06 -14.53 -17.91
C ALA A 289 -5.86 -15.51 -17.96
N SER A 290 -4.88 -15.23 -18.82
CA SER A 290 -3.66 -16.04 -18.92
C SER A 290 -2.81 -16.05 -17.64
N VAL A 291 -2.89 -14.99 -16.83
CA VAL A 291 -2.11 -14.83 -15.59
C VAL A 291 -2.71 -15.64 -14.45
N ILE A 292 -4.03 -15.71 -14.33
CA ILE A 292 -4.73 -16.53 -13.34
C ILE A 292 -4.85 -18.00 -13.78
N GLY A 293 -4.31 -18.37 -14.96
CA GLY A 293 -4.37 -19.75 -15.45
C GLY A 293 -5.76 -20.19 -15.91
N HIS A 294 -6.74 -19.29 -15.89
CA HIS A 294 -8.10 -19.52 -16.37
C HIS A 294 -8.32 -18.76 -17.67
N SER A 295 -8.52 -19.47 -18.77
CA SER A 295 -9.11 -18.87 -19.97
C SER A 295 -10.46 -18.26 -19.55
N LEU A 296 -10.73 -17.01 -19.95
CA LEU A 296 -12.04 -16.37 -19.71
C LEU A 296 -13.20 -17.20 -20.27
N ASN A 297 -12.92 -18.10 -21.21
CA ASN A 297 -13.90 -19.02 -21.80
C ASN A 297 -14.24 -20.23 -20.91
N ASP A 298 -13.48 -20.50 -19.85
CA ASP A 298 -13.75 -21.65 -18.95
C ASP A 298 -14.86 -21.35 -17.92
N TRP A 299 -15.39 -20.12 -17.93
CA TRP A 299 -16.40 -19.61 -17.01
C TRP A 299 -17.75 -19.30 -17.70
N GLU A 300 -18.01 -19.85 -18.88
CA GLU A 300 -19.38 -19.92 -19.42
C GLU A 300 -20.22 -20.86 -18.54
N TYR A 301 -20.67 -20.32 -17.41
CA TYR A 301 -21.98 -20.50 -16.81
C TYR A 301 -22.72 -21.80 -17.19
N GLU A 302 -22.46 -22.88 -16.44
CA GLU A 302 -23.52 -23.83 -16.12
C GLU A 302 -24.51 -23.12 -15.17
N SER A 303 -25.39 -22.27 -15.72
CA SER A 303 -26.64 -21.93 -15.02
C SER A 303 -27.59 -23.12 -15.14
N GLU A 304 -27.77 -23.85 -14.05
CA GLU A 304 -29.05 -24.51 -13.76
C GLU A 304 -30.06 -23.49 -13.20
#